data_AF-A0A848IYG9-F1
#
_entry.id   AF-A0A848IYG9-F1
#
_cell.length_a   1.000
_cell.length_b   1.000
_cell.length_c   1.000
_cell.angle_alpha   90.00
_cell.angle_beta   90.00
_cell.angle_gamma   90.00
#
_symmetry.space_group_name_H-M   'P 1'
#
loop_
_entity.id
_entity.type
_entity.pdbx_description
1 polymer ?
#
loop_
_entity_poly.entity_id
_entity_poly.type
_entity_poly.pdbx_seq_one_letter_code
_entity_poly.pdbx_strand_id
1 'polypeptide(L)'
;MNKIYLILIVFCLAFVGCKDDNPGKEQVQTNKLTKTWYIGSEGHVLVNGQDITYDYENFTIRFASNGSDKVYYVTNGYLAFPAAIDTWSFADQNYESIIRGVDGIEMQTEFVDNTLTLRFSIPEPNNAKMQGGFGDFEFYLTEYK
;
A
#
# COMPACT_ATOMS: atom_id res chain seq x y z
N MET A 1 -10.88 -1.80 77.43
CA MET A 1 -12.14 -2.04 76.70
C MET A 1 -12.22 -1.00 75.59
N ASN A 2 -11.87 -1.37 74.36
CA ASN A 2 -12.84 -1.65 73.26
C ASN A 2 -13.51 -0.33 72.78
N LYS A 3 -13.39 0.17 71.54
CA LYS A 3 -12.97 -0.40 70.25
C LYS A 3 -12.44 0.71 69.32
N ILE A 4 -11.59 0.25 68.41
CA ILE A 4 -10.77 0.92 67.41
C ILE A 4 -11.55 1.75 66.38
N TYR A 5 -11.00 2.93 66.07
CA TYR A 5 -11.34 3.81 64.96
C TYR A 5 -10.84 3.26 63.61
N LEU A 6 -11.42 3.80 62.54
CA LEU A 6 -10.76 4.07 61.25
C LEU A 6 -10.69 2.92 60.23
N ILE A 7 -11.47 3.07 59.15
CA ILE A 7 -10.99 3.29 57.76
C ILE A 7 -11.93 2.63 56.76
N LEU A 8 -12.66 3.51 56.08
CA LEU A 8 -13.35 3.28 54.81
C LEU A 8 -12.28 3.21 53.71
N ILE A 9 -11.79 2.02 53.35
CA ILE A 9 -10.99 1.82 52.13
C ILE A 9 -11.93 1.47 50.99
N VAL A 10 -12.28 2.51 50.24
CA VAL A 10 -12.62 2.45 48.82
C VAL A 10 -11.38 1.91 48.11
N PHE A 11 -11.37 0.62 47.80
CA PHE A 11 -10.37 0.08 46.89
C PHE A 11 -10.95 0.08 45.48
N CYS A 12 -10.84 1.25 44.85
CA CYS A 12 -10.86 1.39 43.39
C CYS A 12 -9.74 0.52 42.81
N LEU A 13 -10.05 -0.75 42.55
CA LEU A 13 -9.34 -1.52 41.54
C LEU A 13 -9.77 -0.96 40.19
N ALA A 14 -9.14 0.15 39.83
CA ALA A 14 -8.97 0.53 38.45
C ALA A 14 -8.27 -0.63 37.76
N PHE A 15 -9.07 -1.50 37.12
CA PHE A 15 -8.60 -2.27 35.98
C PHE A 15 -8.27 -1.23 34.90
N VAL A 16 -7.07 -0.67 35.00
CA VAL A 16 -6.34 -0.12 33.87
C VAL A 16 -6.06 -1.32 32.98
N GLY A 17 -7.05 -1.67 32.16
CA GLY A 17 -6.81 -2.48 30.98
C GLY A 17 -5.90 -1.64 30.11
N CYS A 18 -4.61 -1.94 30.12
CA CYS A 18 -3.73 -1.57 29.02
C CYS A 18 -4.34 -2.21 27.77
N LYS A 19 -5.10 -1.43 27.01
CA LYS A 19 -5.30 -1.73 25.60
C LYS A 19 -3.90 -1.67 25.01
N ASP A 20 -3.42 -2.79 24.50
CA ASP A 20 -2.23 -2.82 23.67
C ASP A 20 -2.50 -1.91 22.45
N ASP A 21 -2.08 -0.65 22.54
CA ASP A 21 -2.21 0.38 21.49
C ASP A 21 -1.21 0.16 20.33
N ASN A 22 -0.66 -1.04 20.19
CA ASN A 22 0.26 -1.35 19.09
C ASN A 22 -0.55 -1.68 17.83
N PRO A 23 -0.32 -0.97 16.71
CA PRO A 23 -1.02 -1.23 15.47
C PRO A 23 -0.73 -2.64 14.98
N GLY A 24 -1.77 -3.35 14.53
CA GLY A 24 -1.61 -4.66 13.88
C GLY A 24 -0.80 -4.55 12.59
N LYS A 25 -0.25 -5.67 12.12
CA LYS A 25 0.59 -5.72 10.90
C LYS A 25 -0.09 -5.07 9.68
N GLU A 26 -1.38 -5.36 9.48
CA GLU A 26 -2.16 -4.77 8.38
C GLU A 26 -2.19 -3.24 8.47
N GLN A 27 -2.40 -2.70 9.68
CA GLN A 27 -2.45 -1.26 9.89
C GLN A 27 -1.09 -0.62 9.62
N VAL A 28 0.01 -1.28 10.03
CA VAL A 28 1.37 -0.82 9.72
C VAL A 28 1.60 -0.76 8.22
N GLN A 29 1.25 -1.80 7.47
CA GLN A 29 1.44 -1.82 6.01
C GLN A 29 0.50 -0.86 5.29
N THR A 30 -0.75 -0.75 5.75
CA THR A 30 -1.70 0.25 5.24
C THR A 30 -1.14 1.66 5.42
N ASN A 31 -0.61 1.99 6.60
CA ASN A 31 -0.02 3.31 6.87
C ASN A 31 1.22 3.59 6.01
N LYS A 32 2.04 2.57 5.72
CA LYS A 32 3.19 2.71 4.82
C LYS A 32 2.73 3.00 3.40
N LEU A 33 1.78 2.23 2.88
CA LEU A 33 1.32 2.34 1.49
C LEU A 33 0.52 3.62 1.23
N THR A 34 -0.32 4.04 2.20
CA THR A 34 -1.31 5.15 2.10
C THR A 34 -0.62 6.52 2.07
N LYS A 35 0.05 6.78 0.96
CA LYS A 35 0.84 7.97 0.65
C LYS A 35 0.69 8.30 -0.83
N THR A 36 1.26 9.41 -1.26
CA THR A 36 1.49 9.70 -2.67
C THR A 36 2.90 9.29 -3.04
N TRP A 37 3.03 8.52 -4.11
CA TRP A 37 4.28 8.05 -4.68
C TRP A 37 4.43 8.59 -6.09
N TYR A 38 5.66 8.90 -6.49
CA TYR A 38 5.95 9.42 -7.82
C TYR A 38 7.30 8.88 -8.30
N ILE A 39 7.58 9.02 -9.59
CA ILE A 39 8.90 8.73 -10.14
C ILE A 39 9.85 9.86 -9.71
N GLY A 40 10.64 9.58 -8.67
CA GLY A 40 11.68 10.48 -8.17
C GLY A 40 12.91 10.56 -9.08
N SER A 41 13.94 11.29 -8.65
CA SER A 41 15.18 11.42 -9.44
C SER A 41 15.90 10.10 -9.70
N GLU A 42 15.81 9.17 -8.75
CA GLU A 42 16.33 7.80 -8.87
C GLU A 42 15.24 6.79 -9.26
N GLY A 43 14.01 7.27 -9.51
CA GLY A 43 12.85 6.44 -9.83
C GLY A 43 12.90 5.92 -11.27
N HIS A 44 12.30 4.76 -11.50
CA HIS A 44 12.26 4.15 -12.84
C HIS A 44 10.99 3.32 -13.06
N VAL A 45 10.71 3.05 -14.33
CA VAL A 45 9.72 2.08 -14.79
C VAL A 45 10.38 1.11 -15.75
N LEU A 46 10.39 -0.18 -15.39
CA LEU A 46 10.87 -1.25 -16.24
C LEU A 46 9.71 -2.11 -16.73
N VAL A 47 9.81 -2.60 -17.96
CA VAL A 47 8.98 -3.70 -18.48
C VAL A 47 9.90 -4.78 -19.03
N ASN A 48 9.78 -5.99 -18.49
CA ASN A 48 10.67 -7.12 -18.84
C ASN A 48 12.16 -6.73 -18.73
N GLY A 49 12.50 -5.87 -17.77
CA GLY A 49 13.85 -5.36 -17.54
C GLY A 49 14.29 -4.23 -18.49
N GLN A 50 13.46 -3.81 -19.46
CA GLN A 50 13.74 -2.65 -20.30
C GLN A 50 13.19 -1.38 -19.66
N ASP A 51 14.04 -0.35 -19.55
CA ASP A 51 13.63 0.97 -19.08
C ASP A 51 12.70 1.65 -20.08
N ILE A 52 11.49 1.99 -19.60
CA ILE A 52 10.46 2.75 -20.31
C ILE A 52 10.00 3.96 -19.50
N THR A 53 10.82 4.43 -18.57
CA THR A 53 10.50 5.55 -17.65
C THR A 53 10.05 6.81 -18.39
N TYR A 54 10.60 7.05 -19.59
CA TYR A 54 10.21 8.16 -20.46
C TYR A 54 8.71 8.16 -20.79
N ASP A 55 8.10 6.98 -20.96
CA ASP A 55 6.67 6.86 -21.26
C ASP A 55 5.79 7.18 -20.05
N TYR A 56 6.36 7.26 -18.84
CA TYR A 56 5.66 7.49 -17.58
C TYR A 56 6.03 8.84 -16.94
N GLU A 57 6.45 9.82 -17.74
CA GLU A 57 6.79 11.16 -17.23
C GLU A 57 5.66 11.74 -16.36
N ASN A 58 6.01 12.30 -15.20
CA ASN A 58 5.05 12.82 -14.21
C ASN A 58 4.06 11.78 -13.64
N PHE A 59 4.37 10.48 -13.73
CA PHE A 59 3.59 9.44 -13.06
C PHE A 59 3.48 9.69 -11.55
N THR A 60 2.26 9.58 -11.04
CA THR A 60 1.99 9.54 -9.61
C THR A 60 0.94 8.49 -9.31
N ILE A 61 1.07 7.86 -8.14
CA ILE A 61 0.04 6.99 -7.56
C ILE A 61 -0.18 7.38 -6.10
N ARG A 62 -1.42 7.69 -5.74
CA ARG A 62 -1.81 8.00 -4.36
C ARG A 62 -2.71 6.91 -3.82
N PHE A 63 -2.24 6.17 -2.83
CA PHE A 63 -3.07 5.22 -2.10
C PHE A 63 -3.80 5.93 -0.96
N ALA A 64 -5.08 5.60 -0.81
CA ALA A 64 -5.97 6.10 0.23
C ALA A 64 -6.67 4.91 0.91
N SER A 65 -6.83 4.99 2.23
CA SER A 65 -7.58 4.01 3.02
C SER A 65 -8.47 4.76 4.02
N ASN A 66 -9.76 4.44 4.04
CA ASN A 66 -10.72 4.92 5.04
C ASN A 66 -11.45 3.72 5.66
N GLY A 67 -10.81 3.07 6.63
CA GLY A 67 -11.33 1.82 7.21
C GLY A 67 -11.33 0.68 6.19
N SER A 68 -12.52 0.22 5.80
CA SER A 68 -12.70 -0.86 4.82
C SER A 68 -12.45 -0.43 3.37
N ASP A 69 -12.55 0.86 3.09
CA ASP A 69 -12.50 1.36 1.72
C ASP A 69 -11.07 1.73 1.36
N LYS A 70 -10.50 1.00 0.40
CA LYS A 70 -9.13 1.14 -0.06
C LYS A 70 -9.14 1.46 -1.55
N VAL A 71 -8.66 2.65 -1.90
CA VAL A 71 -8.70 3.24 -3.25
C VAL A 71 -7.32 3.79 -3.58
N TYR A 72 -6.92 3.73 -4.84
CA TYR A 72 -5.79 4.51 -5.33
C TYR A 72 -6.20 5.44 -6.48
N TYR A 73 -5.38 6.46 -6.70
CA TYR A 73 -5.54 7.45 -7.76
C TYR A 73 -4.24 7.50 -8.55
N VAL A 74 -4.29 7.35 -9.87
CA VAL A 74 -3.13 7.35 -10.75
C VAL A 74 -3.21 8.51 -11.73
N THR A 75 -2.07 9.17 -11.93
CA THR A 75 -1.83 10.13 -13.03
C THR A 75 -0.78 9.53 -13.95
N ASN A 76 -0.96 9.66 -15.26
CA ASN A 76 -0.02 9.13 -16.28
C ASN A 76 0.26 7.62 -16.11
N GLY A 77 -0.79 6.85 -15.84
CA GLY A 77 -0.72 5.41 -15.63
C GLY A 77 -0.60 4.56 -16.90
N TYR A 78 -0.80 5.17 -18.07
CA TYR A 78 -0.72 4.57 -19.40
C TYR A 78 -1.25 3.12 -19.46
N LEU A 79 -0.40 2.18 -19.86
CA LEU A 79 -0.76 0.78 -20.09
C LEU A 79 -0.65 -0.04 -18.80
N ALA A 80 0.15 0.43 -17.84
CA ALA A 80 0.32 -0.20 -16.55
C ALA A 80 -0.95 -0.13 -15.68
N PHE A 81 -1.71 0.97 -15.75
CA PHE A 81 -2.90 1.23 -14.94
C PHE A 81 -4.09 1.62 -15.84
N PRO A 82 -5.02 0.70 -16.12
CA PRO A 82 -6.11 0.94 -17.07
C PRO A 82 -7.20 1.90 -16.56
N ALA A 83 -7.19 2.22 -15.26
CA ALA A 83 -8.11 3.16 -14.63
C ALA A 83 -7.35 4.18 -13.77
N ALA A 84 -7.73 5.46 -13.87
CA ALA A 84 -7.15 6.54 -13.08
C ALA A 84 -7.59 6.51 -11.60
N ILE A 85 -8.69 5.82 -11.28
CA ILE A 85 -9.17 5.59 -9.93
C ILE A 85 -9.62 4.13 -9.86
N ASP A 86 -9.13 3.39 -8.88
CA ASP A 86 -9.49 1.98 -8.68
C ASP A 86 -9.36 1.58 -7.21
N THR A 87 -9.91 0.42 -6.85
CA THR A 87 -9.78 -0.16 -5.53
C THR A 87 -8.54 -1.04 -5.41
N TRP A 88 -8.13 -1.29 -4.17
CA TRP A 88 -7.11 -2.29 -3.87
C TRP A 88 -7.42 -3.02 -2.56
N SER A 89 -6.95 -4.24 -2.42
CA SER A 89 -7.00 -5.02 -1.17
C SER A 89 -5.68 -5.75 -0.96
N PHE A 90 -5.36 -6.21 0.24
CA PHE A 90 -4.19 -7.08 0.42
C PHE A 90 -4.48 -8.48 -0.12
N ALA A 91 -3.51 -9.09 -0.81
CA ALA A 91 -3.69 -10.42 -1.39
C ALA A 91 -3.55 -11.54 -0.36
N ASP A 92 -2.77 -11.32 0.70
CA ASP A 92 -2.47 -12.31 1.72
C ASP A 92 -2.43 -11.73 3.15
N GLN A 93 -2.08 -12.57 4.12
CA GLN A 93 -1.94 -12.20 5.54
C GLN A 93 -0.55 -11.67 5.90
N ASN A 94 0.40 -11.68 4.96
CA ASN A 94 1.71 -11.05 5.12
C ASN A 94 1.65 -9.57 4.75
N TYR A 95 0.65 -9.18 3.96
CA TYR A 95 0.39 -7.81 3.51
C TYR A 95 1.56 -7.25 2.69
N GLU A 96 2.22 -8.14 1.93
CA GLU A 96 3.35 -7.82 1.06
C GLU A 96 2.91 -7.56 -0.39
N SER A 97 1.67 -7.92 -0.75
CA SER A 97 1.09 -7.65 -2.06
C SER A 97 -0.34 -7.15 -1.95
N ILE A 98 -0.75 -6.41 -2.98
CA ILE A 98 -2.10 -5.88 -3.13
C ILE A 98 -2.75 -6.40 -4.41
N ILE A 99 -4.05 -6.60 -4.38
CA ILE A 99 -4.86 -6.96 -5.55
C ILE A 99 -5.49 -5.68 -6.08
N ARG A 100 -5.30 -5.41 -7.37
CA ARG A 100 -5.96 -4.33 -8.10
C ARG A 100 -7.42 -4.67 -8.39
N GLY A 101 -8.33 -3.72 -8.18
CA GLY A 101 -9.77 -3.94 -8.27
C GLY A 101 -10.29 -4.28 -9.67
N VAL A 102 -9.85 -3.55 -10.70
CA VAL A 102 -10.42 -3.63 -12.05
C VAL A 102 -10.17 -4.96 -12.76
N ASP A 103 -9.02 -5.59 -12.51
CA ASP A 103 -8.57 -6.79 -13.23
C ASP A 103 -8.02 -7.90 -12.32
N GLY A 104 -7.97 -7.69 -11.01
CA GLY A 104 -7.48 -8.69 -10.06
C GLY A 104 -5.98 -8.92 -10.12
N ILE A 105 -5.21 -8.07 -10.80
CA ILE A 105 -3.75 -8.21 -10.86
C ILE A 105 -3.16 -8.01 -9.46
N GLU A 106 -2.37 -9.00 -9.04
CA GLU A 106 -1.58 -8.92 -7.82
C GLU A 106 -0.31 -8.09 -8.06
N MET A 107 -0.09 -7.09 -7.22
CA MET A 107 1.05 -6.19 -7.24
C MET A 107 1.83 -6.35 -5.93
N GLN A 108 3.04 -6.87 -6.03
CA GLN A 108 3.97 -6.94 -4.89
C GLN A 108 4.40 -5.53 -4.50
N THR A 109 4.49 -5.28 -3.20
CA THR A 109 4.89 -4.01 -2.61
C THR A 109 6.14 -4.22 -1.76
N GLU A 110 7.19 -3.46 -2.03
CA GLU A 110 8.42 -3.47 -1.24
C GLU A 110 8.74 -2.05 -0.78
N PHE A 111 8.95 -1.86 0.52
CA PHE A 111 9.27 -0.57 1.12
C PHE A 111 10.70 -0.55 1.64
N VAL A 112 11.49 0.40 1.15
CA VAL A 112 12.84 0.70 1.68
C VAL A 112 12.91 2.20 1.92
N ASP A 113 13.05 2.59 3.19
CA ASP A 113 13.01 4.00 3.62
C ASP A 113 11.77 4.75 3.10
N ASN A 114 11.96 5.72 2.20
CA ASN A 114 10.91 6.54 1.59
C ASN A 114 10.66 6.13 0.13
N THR A 115 10.95 4.88 -0.21
CA THR A 115 10.75 4.33 -1.56
C THR A 115 9.80 3.16 -1.53
N LEU A 116 9.04 3.02 -2.63
CA LEU A 116 8.11 1.93 -2.88
C LEU A 116 8.50 1.30 -4.22
N THR A 117 8.72 -0.01 -4.21
CA THR A 117 8.77 -0.79 -5.44
C THR A 117 7.46 -1.53 -5.64
N LEU A 118 6.81 -1.32 -6.78
CA LEU A 118 5.65 -2.10 -7.22
C LEU A 118 6.07 -3.06 -8.32
N ARG A 119 5.77 -4.35 -8.16
CA ARG A 119 6.04 -5.38 -9.19
C ARG A 119 4.78 -6.16 -9.52
N PHE A 120 4.47 -6.28 -10.80
CA PHE A 120 3.29 -7.02 -11.28
C PHE A 120 3.43 -7.41 -12.74
N SER A 121 2.61 -8.38 -13.17
CA SER A 121 2.61 -8.86 -14.55
C SER A 121 1.27 -8.57 -15.21
N ILE A 122 1.29 -7.95 -16.40
CA ILE A 122 0.11 -7.84 -17.25
C ILE A 122 0.22 -8.94 -18.32
N PRO A 123 -0.68 -9.94 -18.33
CA PRO A 123 -0.58 -11.07 -19.25
C PRO A 123 -0.79 -10.64 -20.70
N GLU A 124 -0.02 -11.23 -21.61
CA GLU A 124 -0.22 -11.07 -23.04
C GLU A 124 -1.53 -11.74 -23.50
N PRO A 125 -2.38 -11.07 -24.30
CA PRO A 125 -3.53 -11.70 -24.91
C PRO A 125 -3.06 -12.75 -25.93
N ASN A 126 -3.66 -13.93 -25.91
CA ASN A 126 -3.29 -15.10 -26.74
C ASN A 126 -3.17 -14.85 -28.27
N ASN A 127 -3.57 -13.69 -28.80
CA ASN A 127 -3.58 -13.37 -30.23
C ASN A 127 -3.15 -11.91 -30.57
N ALA A 128 -2.51 -11.18 -29.65
CA ALA A 128 -2.11 -9.81 -29.92
C ALA A 128 -0.74 -9.75 -30.64
N LYS A 129 -0.66 -8.99 -31.74
CA LYS A 129 0.63 -8.47 -32.22
C LYS A 129 1.16 -7.56 -31.11
N MET A 130 2.45 -7.70 -30.75
CA MET A 130 3.14 -6.90 -29.73
C MET A 130 2.86 -5.40 -29.90
N GLN A 131 1.82 -4.90 -29.26
CA GLN A 131 1.67 -3.50 -28.89
C GLN A 131 2.03 -3.46 -27.42
N GLY A 132 2.91 -2.53 -27.03
CA GLY A 132 3.38 -2.39 -25.66
C GLY A 132 2.22 -2.36 -24.66
N GLY A 133 2.49 -2.71 -23.41
CA GLY A 133 1.47 -2.77 -22.36
C GLY A 133 1.26 -4.13 -21.70
N PHE A 134 2.05 -5.14 -22.10
CA PHE A 134 2.08 -6.45 -21.47
C PHE A 134 3.49 -6.76 -20.94
N GLY A 135 3.59 -7.70 -20.01
CA GLY A 135 4.84 -8.13 -19.40
C GLY A 135 4.97 -7.76 -17.93
N ASP A 136 6.18 -7.96 -17.41
CA ASP A 136 6.51 -7.77 -16.01
C ASP A 136 6.94 -6.32 -15.77
N PHE A 137 6.09 -5.57 -15.09
CA PHE A 137 6.31 -4.19 -14.69
C PHE A 137 7.06 -4.13 -13.36
N GLU A 138 8.03 -3.21 -13.29
CA GLU A 138 8.61 -2.73 -12.03
C GLU A 138 8.55 -1.20 -12.01
N PHE A 139 7.88 -0.64 -11.00
CA PHE A 139 7.90 0.79 -10.71
C PHE A 139 8.70 1.01 -9.44
N TYR A 140 9.82 1.74 -9.55
CA TYR A 140 10.58 2.21 -8.40
C TYR A 140 10.24 3.68 -8.14
N LEU A 141 9.60 3.94 -7.00
CA LEU A 141 8.93 5.20 -6.68
C LEU A 141 9.46 5.80 -5.40
N THR A 142 9.36 7.11 -5.29
CA THR A 142 9.71 7.88 -4.10
C THR A 142 8.45 8.50 -3.50
N GLU A 143 8.40 8.60 -2.17
CA GLU A 143 7.34 9.32 -1.47
C GLU A 143 7.33 10.81 -1.83
N TYR A 144 6.18 11.31 -2.28
CA TYR A 144 5.95 12.72 -2.56
C TYR A 144 5.78 13.47 -1.22
N LYS A 145 6.72 14.39 -0.93
CA LYS A 145 6.73 15.18 0.31
C LYS A 145 5.91 16.46 0.22
#